data_AF-A0AAV2FYF9-F1
#
_entry.id   AF-A0AAV2FYF9-F1
#
_cell.length_a   1.000
_cell.length_b   1.000
_cell.length_c   1.000
_cell.angle_alpha   90.00
_cell.angle_beta   90.00
_cell.angle_gamma   90.00
#
_symmetry.space_group_name_H-M   'P 1'
#
loop_
_entity.id
_entity.type
_entity.pdbx_description
1 polymer ?
#
loop_
_entity_poly.entity_id
_entity_poly.type
_entity_poly.pdbx_seq_one_letter_code
_entity_poly.pdbx_strand_id
1 'polypeptide(L)'
;MVVRVANGAPMQCKTVYRELSFDIQGLPVTTDMFVLPIRGFDMILGVPWLQGLGPVTTDWRSLTMRFKWRDKEWCLQGLTTALGPVSLHECITGVEAELAVMCWPVASTENQELALDLQRVLAVFSELFQTPTTLSPHRQVDHRIQLKDGVEAVNARPYRYGHSQKEEIEQQVEEMLSTGLIRPSTSPFSSPVLLVKKKDGTWCFYTDYRALNVATVKDRFPIPTVDDMLGELHGSAYFTKLDLRAGYHQIRITEEDAHKTVFRMHNGHYEYLVMPFGL
;
A
#
# COMPACT_ATOMS: atom_id res chain seq x y z
N MET A 1 -10.23 17.37 -29.25
CA MET A 1 -11.35 18.21 -28.77
C MET A 1 -11.13 18.52 -27.29
N VAL A 2 -11.59 19.66 -26.77
CA VAL A 2 -11.53 19.95 -25.32
C VAL A 2 -12.88 19.60 -24.69
N VAL A 3 -12.87 18.76 -23.65
CA VAL A 3 -14.07 18.41 -22.86
C VAL A 3 -13.88 18.89 -21.43
N ARG A 4 -14.97 19.22 -20.74
CA ARG A 4 -14.94 19.54 -19.31
C ARG A 4 -15.25 18.28 -18.51
N VAL A 5 -14.43 17.97 -17.51
CA VAL A 5 -14.71 16.88 -16.58
C VAL A 5 -15.40 17.40 -15.31
N ALA A 6 -15.78 16.51 -14.40
CA ALA A 6 -16.65 16.81 -13.26
C ALA A 6 -16.13 17.94 -12.33
N ASN A 7 -14.81 18.16 -12.25
CA ASN A 7 -14.21 19.28 -11.49
C ASN A 7 -14.17 20.61 -12.28
N GLY A 8 -14.84 20.68 -13.43
CA GLY A 8 -14.89 21.86 -14.31
C GLY A 8 -13.63 22.11 -15.15
N ALA A 9 -12.55 21.34 -14.92
CA ALA A 9 -11.29 21.52 -15.64
C ALA A 9 -11.41 21.08 -17.11
N PRO A 10 -10.84 21.85 -18.05
CA PRO A 10 -10.74 21.44 -19.44
C PRO A 10 -9.70 20.32 -19.58
N MET A 11 -10.07 19.24 -20.28
CA MET A 11 -9.19 18.13 -20.61
C MET A 11 -9.16 17.89 -22.12
N GLN A 12 -7.99 17.52 -22.61
CA GLN A 12 -7.79 17.26 -24.03
C GLN A 12 -8.17 15.81 -24.35
N CYS A 13 -9.26 15.64 -25.12
CA CYS A 13 -9.70 14.37 -25.64
C CYS A 13 -9.11 14.14 -27.04
N LYS A 14 -8.41 13.00 -27.22
CA LYS A 14 -7.79 12.60 -28.48
C LYS A 14 -8.66 11.67 -29.32
N THR A 15 -9.51 10.87 -28.68
CA THR A 15 -10.29 9.81 -29.35
C THR A 15 -11.73 9.82 -28.85
N VAL A 16 -12.67 9.67 -29.77
CA VAL A 16 -14.11 9.59 -29.49
C VAL A 16 -14.66 8.32 -30.12
N TYR A 17 -15.32 7.48 -29.34
CA TYR A 17 -16.13 6.39 -29.83
C TYR A 17 -17.56 6.88 -29.99
N ARG A 18 -18.08 6.88 -31.22
CA ARG A 18 -19.47 7.27 -31.48
C ARG A 18 -20.40 6.08 -31.39
N GLU A 19 -21.59 6.31 -30.87
CA GLU A 19 -22.66 5.31 -30.74
C GLU A 19 -22.19 4.00 -30.08
N LEU A 20 -21.32 4.11 -29.07
CA LEU A 20 -20.86 2.95 -28.32
C LEU A 20 -22.04 2.32 -27.62
N SER A 21 -22.30 1.05 -27.92
CA SER A 21 -23.40 0.29 -27.35
C SER A 21 -22.90 -0.70 -26.30
N PHE A 22 -23.50 -0.67 -25.12
CA PHE A 22 -23.18 -1.54 -23.99
C PHE A 22 -24.42 -1.77 -23.13
N ASP A 23 -24.33 -2.71 -22.21
CA ASP A 23 -25.42 -3.10 -21.31
C ASP A 23 -25.13 -2.68 -19.86
N ILE A 24 -26.15 -2.21 -19.15
CA ILE A 24 -26.11 -1.94 -17.71
C ILE A 24 -27.28 -2.66 -17.03
N GLN A 25 -27.03 -3.80 -16.38
CA GLN A 25 -28.06 -4.59 -15.68
C GLN A 25 -29.22 -4.97 -16.60
N GLY A 26 -28.93 -5.30 -17.86
CA GLY A 26 -29.91 -5.59 -18.90
C GLY A 26 -30.45 -4.36 -19.63
N LEU A 27 -30.05 -3.13 -19.24
CA LEU A 27 -30.39 -1.90 -19.95
C LEU A 27 -29.43 -1.66 -21.12
N PRO A 28 -29.89 -1.74 -22.38
CA PRO A 28 -29.07 -1.37 -23.52
C PRO A 28 -28.92 0.16 -23.59
N VAL A 29 -27.67 0.62 -23.52
CA VAL A 29 -27.29 2.03 -23.63
C VAL A 29 -26.43 2.23 -24.87
N THR A 30 -26.76 3.26 -25.64
CA THR A 30 -25.97 3.71 -26.80
C THR A 30 -25.67 5.19 -26.61
N THR A 31 -24.40 5.55 -26.52
CA THR A 31 -23.97 6.96 -26.39
C THR A 31 -22.55 7.15 -26.88
N ASP A 32 -22.20 8.39 -27.22
CA ASP A 32 -20.83 8.77 -27.55
C ASP A 32 -19.96 8.75 -26.29
N MET A 33 -18.74 8.20 -26.41
CA MET A 33 -17.75 8.10 -25.34
C MET A 33 -16.44 8.78 -25.70
N PHE A 34 -15.91 9.55 -24.76
CA PHE A 34 -14.69 10.33 -24.90
C PHE A 34 -13.56 9.66 -24.13
N VAL A 35 -12.47 9.32 -24.82
CA VAL A 35 -11.30 8.72 -24.16
C VAL A 35 -10.51 9.82 -23.46
N LEU A 36 -10.41 9.68 -22.14
CA LEU A 36 -9.72 10.62 -21.25
C LEU A 36 -8.75 9.89 -20.33
N PRO A 37 -7.60 10.48 -19.98
CA PRO A 37 -6.66 9.92 -19.00
C PRO A 37 -7.18 10.12 -17.56
N ILE A 38 -8.35 9.55 -17.27
CA ILE A 38 -8.94 9.54 -15.93
C ILE A 38 -8.42 8.35 -15.13
N ARG A 39 -8.25 8.52 -13.81
CA ARG A 39 -7.85 7.45 -12.89
C ARG A 39 -9.03 7.07 -12.01
N GLY A 40 -9.22 5.78 -11.77
CA GLY A 40 -10.19 5.24 -10.80
C GLY A 40 -11.51 4.73 -11.38
N PHE A 41 -11.82 4.98 -12.66
CA PHE A 41 -13.03 4.47 -13.33
C PHE A 41 -12.74 4.11 -14.78
N ASP A 42 -13.33 3.01 -15.26
CA ASP A 42 -13.22 2.58 -16.65
C ASP A 42 -14.14 3.38 -17.59
N MET A 43 -15.35 3.74 -17.12
CA MET A 43 -16.34 4.50 -17.89
C MET A 43 -17.12 5.46 -16.99
N ILE A 44 -17.35 6.68 -17.48
CA ILE A 44 -18.20 7.70 -16.84
C ILE A 44 -19.24 8.15 -17.87
N LEU A 45 -20.52 7.86 -17.63
CA LEU A 45 -21.62 8.18 -18.56
C LEU A 45 -21.94 9.68 -18.59
N GLY A 46 -21.75 10.35 -17.46
CA GLY A 46 -21.89 11.79 -17.31
C GLY A 46 -23.31 12.33 -17.56
N VAL A 47 -23.39 13.66 -17.61
CA VAL A 47 -24.64 14.42 -17.78
C VAL A 47 -25.38 14.10 -19.09
N PRO A 48 -24.72 13.92 -20.26
CA PRO A 48 -25.44 13.65 -21.50
C PRO A 48 -26.33 12.40 -21.44
N TRP A 49 -25.85 11.35 -20.76
CA TRP A 49 -26.65 10.16 -20.53
C TRP A 49 -27.79 10.41 -19.52
N LEU A 50 -27.51 11.11 -18.41
CA LEU A 50 -28.50 11.44 -17.39
C LEU A 50 -29.67 12.28 -17.94
N GLN A 51 -29.39 13.19 -18.88
CA GLN A 51 -30.42 14.00 -19.56
C GLN A 51 -31.45 13.14 -20.30
N GLY A 52 -31.07 11.95 -20.75
CA GLY A 52 -31.98 11.01 -21.42
C GLY A 52 -32.92 10.24 -20.49
N LEU A 53 -32.68 10.23 -19.18
CA LEU A 53 -33.42 9.39 -18.23
C LEU A 53 -34.78 9.96 -17.79
N GLY A 54 -34.99 11.27 -17.97
CA GLY A 54 -36.17 11.95 -17.44
C GLY A 54 -36.21 11.94 -15.90
N PRO A 55 -37.40 11.91 -15.27
CA PRO A 55 -37.52 11.84 -13.82
C PRO A 55 -36.92 10.55 -13.25
N VAL A 56 -36.06 10.71 -12.24
CA VAL A 56 -35.37 9.61 -11.56
C VAL A 56 -35.75 9.58 -10.08
N THR A 57 -36.07 8.39 -9.57
CA THR A 57 -36.29 8.15 -8.14
C THR A 57 -35.12 7.34 -7.59
N THR A 58 -34.41 7.88 -6.62
CA THR A 58 -33.27 7.23 -5.97
C THR A 58 -33.59 6.85 -4.53
N ASP A 59 -33.24 5.63 -4.11
CA ASP A 59 -33.18 5.24 -2.70
C ASP A 59 -31.72 4.97 -2.32
N TRP A 60 -31.16 5.87 -1.53
CA TRP A 60 -29.77 5.83 -1.09
C TRP A 60 -29.48 4.74 -0.06
N ARG A 61 -30.50 4.27 0.67
CA ARG A 61 -30.34 3.19 1.65
C ARG A 61 -30.22 1.84 0.95
N SER A 62 -31.04 1.61 -0.08
CA SER A 62 -30.98 0.39 -0.90
C SER A 62 -30.04 0.51 -2.10
N LEU A 63 -29.47 1.71 -2.33
CA LEU A 63 -28.66 2.06 -3.49
C LEU A 63 -29.39 1.76 -4.81
N THR A 64 -30.67 2.10 -4.93
CA THR A 64 -31.45 1.87 -6.16
C THR A 64 -31.74 3.16 -6.90
N MET A 65 -31.75 3.08 -8.24
CA MET A 65 -32.10 4.18 -9.13
C MET A 65 -33.18 3.72 -10.11
N ARG A 66 -34.35 4.35 -10.07
CA ARG A 66 -35.52 4.02 -10.90
C ARG A 66 -35.85 5.14 -11.86
N PHE A 67 -36.08 4.80 -13.12
CA PHE A 67 -36.44 5.76 -14.17
C PHE A 67 -37.18 5.07 -15.31
N LYS A 68 -37.79 5.87 -16.19
CA LYS A 68 -38.41 5.38 -17.42
C LYS A 68 -37.45 5.55 -18.60
N TRP A 69 -37.27 4.50 -19.38
CA TRP A 69 -36.46 4.53 -20.59
C TRP A 69 -37.17 3.77 -21.70
N ARG A 70 -37.48 4.46 -22.80
CA ARG A 70 -38.25 3.94 -23.94
C ARG A 70 -39.57 3.26 -23.49
N ASP A 71 -40.33 3.98 -22.68
CA ASP A 71 -41.62 3.56 -22.10
C ASP A 71 -41.60 2.31 -21.19
N LYS A 72 -40.42 1.80 -20.86
CA LYS A 72 -40.23 0.73 -19.88
C LYS A 72 -39.64 1.31 -18.60
N GLU A 73 -40.11 0.81 -17.46
CA GLU A 73 -39.49 1.12 -16.17
C GLU A 73 -38.24 0.27 -15.96
N TRP A 74 -37.18 0.93 -15.52
CA TRP A 74 -35.91 0.34 -15.17
C TRP A 74 -35.56 0.65 -13.73
N CYS A 75 -34.93 -0.31 -13.06
CA CYS A 75 -34.41 -0.17 -11.71
C CYS A 75 -32.97 -0.68 -11.72
N LEU A 76 -32.02 0.24 -11.62
CA LEU A 76 -30.60 -0.09 -11.49
C LEU A 76 -30.26 -0.23 -10.01
N GLN A 77 -29.50 -1.28 -9.67
CA GLN A 77 -29.05 -1.62 -8.33
C GLN A 77 -27.56 -1.29 -8.17
N GLY A 78 -27.22 -0.43 -7.22
CA GLY A 78 -25.84 -0.14 -6.84
C GLY A 78 -25.19 -1.34 -6.15
N LEU A 79 -23.85 -1.35 -6.13
CA LEU A 79 -23.08 -2.40 -5.48
C LEU A 79 -23.39 -2.46 -3.98
N THR A 80 -23.80 -3.63 -3.50
CA THR A 80 -24.10 -3.90 -2.09
C THR A 80 -22.90 -4.44 -1.31
N THR A 81 -21.83 -4.83 -2.00
CA THR A 81 -20.53 -5.17 -1.41
C THR A 81 -19.90 -3.90 -0.84
N ALA A 82 -19.45 -3.95 0.41
CA ALA A 82 -18.74 -2.86 1.06
C ALA A 82 -17.43 -2.55 0.31
N LEU A 83 -17.48 -1.60 -0.62
CA LEU A 83 -16.29 -0.90 -1.05
C LEU A 83 -15.80 -0.11 0.17
N GLY A 84 -14.54 -0.31 0.56
CA GLY A 84 -13.93 0.45 1.65
C GLY A 84 -14.15 1.95 1.42
N PRO A 85 -14.21 2.77 2.50
CA PRO A 85 -14.52 4.19 2.36
C PRO A 85 -13.51 4.86 1.44
N VAL A 86 -13.92 5.15 0.21
CA VAL A 86 -13.18 6.05 -0.67
C VAL A 86 -13.62 7.45 -0.29
N SER A 87 -12.68 8.24 0.18
CA SER A 87 -12.88 9.66 0.45
C SER A 87 -13.40 10.33 -0.83
N LEU A 88 -14.65 10.82 -0.79
CA LEU A 88 -15.23 11.66 -1.86
C LEU A 88 -14.32 12.85 -2.21
N HIS A 89 -13.54 13.32 -1.23
CA HIS A 89 -12.55 14.39 -1.39
C HIS A 89 -11.33 13.96 -2.23
N GLU A 90 -10.95 12.68 -2.26
CA GLU A 90 -9.85 12.20 -3.11
C GLU A 90 -10.27 12.04 -4.58
N CYS A 91 -11.57 11.85 -4.85
CA CYS A 91 -12.09 11.73 -6.21
C CYS A 91 -12.48 13.07 -6.85
N ILE A 92 -12.87 14.08 -6.06
CA ILE A 92 -13.35 15.37 -6.58
C ILE A 92 -12.87 16.50 -5.67
N THR A 93 -11.82 17.21 -6.07
CA THR A 93 -11.53 18.53 -5.49
C THR A 93 -12.43 19.55 -6.17
N GLY A 94 -13.44 20.01 -5.43
CA GLY A 94 -14.19 21.24 -5.66
C GLY A 94 -15.16 21.23 -6.84
N VAL A 95 -16.40 20.78 -6.62
CA VAL A 95 -17.69 21.45 -6.94
C VAL A 95 -18.80 20.64 -6.22
N GLU A 96 -19.86 21.31 -5.75
CA GLU A 96 -21.14 20.70 -5.37
C GLU A 96 -21.74 19.95 -6.57
N ALA A 97 -21.48 18.65 -6.68
CA ALA A 97 -22.15 17.78 -7.65
C ALA A 97 -22.51 16.47 -6.97
N GLU A 98 -23.80 16.12 -7.02
CA GLU A 98 -24.30 14.80 -6.67
C GLU A 98 -23.80 13.80 -7.73
N LEU A 99 -22.72 13.08 -7.44
CA LEU A 99 -22.15 12.08 -8.34
C LEU A 99 -22.67 10.68 -7.97
N ALA A 100 -23.41 10.04 -8.87
CA ALA A 100 -23.75 8.63 -8.77
C ALA A 100 -22.68 7.79 -9.49
N VAL A 101 -21.96 6.96 -8.74
CA VAL A 101 -20.99 5.99 -9.28
C VAL A 101 -21.66 4.62 -9.36
N MET A 102 -21.88 4.12 -10.58
CA MET A 102 -22.20 2.71 -10.82
C MET A 102 -20.94 1.99 -11.30
N CYS A 103 -20.40 1.13 -10.46
CA CYS A 103 -19.34 0.21 -10.84
C CYS A 103 -19.96 -1.13 -11.24
N TRP A 104 -19.65 -1.60 -12.45
CA TRP A 104 -19.95 -2.97 -12.87
C TRP A 104 -18.74 -3.83 -12.52
N PRO A 105 -18.89 -4.95 -11.80
CA PRO A 105 -17.84 -5.94 -11.79
C PRO A 105 -17.79 -6.47 -13.21
N VAL A 106 -16.76 -6.11 -13.98
CA VAL A 106 -16.40 -6.91 -15.14
C VAL A 106 -16.25 -8.31 -14.58
N ALA A 107 -17.14 -9.22 -14.98
CA ALA A 107 -16.90 -10.62 -14.78
C ALA A 107 -15.62 -10.89 -15.56
N SER A 108 -14.47 -10.79 -14.88
CA SER A 108 -13.30 -11.48 -15.33
C SER A 108 -13.80 -12.90 -15.49
N THR A 109 -13.80 -13.40 -16.72
CA THR A 109 -13.71 -14.83 -16.94
C THR A 109 -12.40 -15.22 -16.25
N GLU A 110 -12.47 -15.47 -14.94
CA GLU A 110 -11.40 -16.14 -14.21
C GLU A 110 -11.20 -17.41 -15.00
N ASN A 111 -10.05 -17.50 -15.64
CA ASN A 111 -9.68 -18.69 -16.36
C ASN A 111 -9.55 -19.78 -15.29
N GLN A 112 -10.58 -20.61 -15.14
CA GLN A 112 -10.70 -21.57 -14.03
C GLN A 112 -9.49 -22.52 -13.99
N GLU A 113 -8.88 -22.80 -15.14
CA GLU A 113 -7.63 -23.55 -15.25
C GLU A 113 -6.44 -22.79 -14.61
N LEU A 114 -6.29 -21.50 -14.91
CA LEU A 114 -5.24 -20.66 -14.31
C LEU A 114 -5.41 -20.54 -12.78
N ALA A 115 -6.64 -20.47 -12.30
CA ALA A 115 -6.94 -20.43 -10.86
C ALA A 115 -6.53 -21.74 -10.16
N LEU A 116 -6.78 -22.90 -10.79
CA LEU A 116 -6.39 -24.21 -10.26
C LEU A 116 -4.86 -24.39 -10.24
N ASP A 117 -4.17 -23.97 -11.30
CA ASP A 117 -2.71 -24.05 -11.36
C ASP A 117 -2.04 -23.11 -10.35
N LEU A 118 -2.57 -21.90 -10.16
CA LEU A 118 -2.09 -20.99 -9.12
C LEU A 118 -2.30 -21.59 -7.72
N GLN A 119 -3.46 -22.19 -7.45
CA GLN A 119 -3.71 -22.87 -6.17
C GLN A 119 -2.72 -24.01 -5.91
N ARG A 120 -2.36 -24.78 -6.94
CA ARG A 120 -1.33 -25.83 -6.81
C ARG A 120 0.02 -25.25 -6.45
N VAL A 121 0.45 -24.17 -7.10
CA VAL A 121 1.72 -23.49 -6.80
C VAL A 121 1.71 -22.94 -5.36
N LEU A 122 0.63 -22.28 -4.95
CA LEU A 122 0.50 -21.75 -3.60
C LEU A 122 0.49 -22.86 -2.53
N ALA A 123 -0.09 -24.03 -2.83
CA ALA A 123 -0.04 -25.18 -1.95
C ALA A 123 1.38 -25.74 -1.80
N VAL A 124 2.12 -25.85 -2.91
CA VAL A 124 3.53 -26.31 -2.92
C VAL A 124 4.42 -25.39 -2.09
N PHE A 125 4.23 -24.07 -2.19
CA PHE A 125 5.03 -23.09 -1.46
C PHE A 125 4.32 -22.51 -0.24
N SER A 126 3.39 -23.26 0.36
CA SER A 126 2.59 -22.79 1.50
C SER A 126 3.43 -22.36 2.70
N GLU A 127 4.63 -22.92 2.86
CA GLU A 127 5.62 -22.54 3.87
C GLU A 127 6.13 -21.10 3.74
N LEU A 128 6.22 -20.55 2.51
CA LEU A 128 6.70 -19.17 2.28
C LEU A 128 5.74 -18.11 2.82
N PHE A 129 4.47 -18.49 3.06
CA PHE A 129 3.42 -17.62 3.57
C PHE A 129 3.24 -17.72 5.10
N GLN A 130 3.99 -18.61 5.76
CA GLN A 130 3.96 -18.73 7.22
C GLN A 130 4.75 -17.59 7.88
N THR A 131 4.36 -17.21 9.10
CA THR A 131 5.13 -16.23 9.88
C THR A 131 6.48 -16.84 10.25
N PRO A 132 7.61 -16.21 9.90
CA PRO A 132 8.93 -16.70 10.29
C PRO A 132 9.05 -16.75 11.81
N THR A 133 9.47 -17.90 12.34
CA THR A 133 9.69 -18.11 13.79
C THR A 133 11.17 -18.13 14.15
N THR A 134 12.05 -18.16 13.15
CA THR A 134 13.50 -18.21 13.30
C THR A 134 14.16 -17.10 12.50
N LEU A 135 15.39 -16.78 12.91
CA LEU A 135 16.25 -15.87 12.16
C LEU A 135 16.51 -16.43 10.76
N SER A 136 16.53 -15.52 9.78
CA SER A 136 16.96 -15.89 8.43
C SER A 136 18.38 -16.48 8.48
N PRO A 137 18.67 -17.52 7.68
CA PRO A 137 20.02 -18.07 7.62
C PRO A 137 20.99 -17.02 7.08
N HIS A 138 22.25 -17.12 7.49
CA HIS A 138 23.33 -16.37 6.87
C HIS A 138 23.42 -16.70 5.38
N ARG A 139 23.59 -15.68 4.54
CA ARG A 139 23.72 -15.84 3.08
C ARG A 139 25.13 -15.44 2.63
N GLN A 140 25.40 -15.52 1.33
CA GLN A 140 26.69 -15.05 0.76
C GLN A 140 26.95 -13.58 1.07
N VAL A 141 25.89 -12.79 1.22
CA VAL A 141 25.94 -11.37 1.57
C VAL A 141 24.98 -11.13 2.71
N ASP A 142 25.55 -10.76 3.86
CA ASP A 142 24.81 -10.18 4.98
C ASP A 142 25.08 -8.68 5.03
N HIS A 143 24.19 -7.94 5.67
CA HIS A 143 24.31 -6.50 5.78
C HIS A 143 25.52 -6.11 6.65
N ARG A 144 26.27 -5.14 6.14
CA ARG A 144 27.42 -4.52 6.81
C ARG A 144 27.18 -3.04 6.99
N ILE A 145 27.63 -2.51 8.12
CA ILE A 145 27.49 -1.11 8.52
C ILE A 145 28.88 -0.49 8.55
N GLN A 146 29.32 0.03 7.40
CA GLN A 146 30.61 0.69 7.29
C GLN A 146 30.53 2.09 7.89
N LEU A 147 31.34 2.35 8.92
CA LEU A 147 31.45 3.67 9.53
C LEU A 147 32.56 4.47 8.85
N LYS A 148 32.45 5.79 8.85
CA LYS A 148 33.52 6.69 8.42
C LYS A 148 34.73 6.57 9.35
N ASP A 149 35.91 6.83 8.81
CA ASP A 149 37.16 6.75 9.56
C ASP A 149 37.17 7.71 10.76
N GLY A 150 37.66 7.22 11.90
CA GLY A 150 37.82 8.00 13.13
C GLY A 150 36.53 8.30 13.90
N VAL A 151 35.40 7.67 13.54
CA VAL A 151 34.14 7.84 14.28
C VAL A 151 34.15 7.02 15.57
N GLU A 152 33.93 7.70 16.69
CA GLU A 152 33.65 7.05 17.98
C GLU A 152 32.24 6.45 18.03
N ALA A 153 31.99 5.59 19.02
CA ALA A 153 30.68 4.98 19.21
C ALA A 153 29.58 6.04 19.43
N VAL A 154 28.50 5.92 18.66
CA VAL A 154 27.35 6.83 18.75
C VAL A 154 26.61 6.58 20.06
N ASN A 155 26.52 7.59 20.93
CA ASN A 155 25.77 7.50 22.19
C ASN A 155 24.79 8.67 22.32
N ALA A 156 23.58 8.45 21.82
CA ALA A 156 22.50 9.43 21.84
C ALA A 156 21.62 9.29 23.09
N ARG A 157 21.18 10.43 23.63
CA ARG A 157 20.36 10.48 24.85
C ARG A 157 18.97 9.91 24.58
N PRO A 158 18.43 9.05 25.46
CA PRO A 158 17.05 8.58 25.36
C PRO A 158 16.03 9.70 25.50
N TYR A 159 14.90 9.48 24.84
CA TYR A 159 13.72 10.27 25.05
C TYR A 159 13.06 9.92 26.39
N ARG A 160 12.24 10.83 26.90
CA ARG A 160 11.41 10.58 28.09
C ARG A 160 10.10 9.94 27.63
N TYR A 161 9.71 8.85 28.29
CA TYR A 161 8.47 8.14 28.00
C TYR A 161 7.52 8.21 29.20
N GLY A 162 6.22 8.34 28.93
CA GLY A 162 5.18 8.09 29.93
C GLY A 162 5.11 6.62 30.33
N HIS A 163 4.42 6.29 31.43
CA HIS A 163 4.31 4.91 31.92
C HIS A 163 3.75 3.94 30.86
N SER A 164 2.64 4.30 30.20
CA SER A 164 2.03 3.47 29.15
C SER A 164 2.94 3.21 27.95
N GLN A 165 3.84 4.13 27.64
CA GLN A 165 4.81 3.97 26.55
C GLN A 165 5.95 3.04 26.94
N LYS A 166 6.32 2.97 28.23
CA LYS A 166 7.35 2.04 28.70
C LYS A 166 6.86 0.60 28.61
N GLU A 167 5.64 0.34 29.06
CA GLU A 167 5.02 -0.99 28.98
C GLU A 167 4.95 -1.48 27.54
N GLU A 168 4.60 -0.61 26.60
CA GLU A 168 4.59 -0.93 25.17
C GLU A 168 6.00 -1.23 24.61
N ILE A 169 7.00 -0.44 25.00
CA ILE A 169 8.41 -0.69 24.63
C ILE A 169 8.85 -2.05 25.16
N GLU A 170 8.59 -2.35 26.43
CA GLU A 170 8.93 -3.63 27.07
C GLU A 170 8.26 -4.80 26.35
N GLN A 171 6.97 -4.67 26.00
CA GLN A 171 6.23 -5.71 25.28
C GLN A 171 6.86 -6.01 23.90
N GLN A 172 7.10 -4.99 23.07
CA GLN A 172 7.67 -5.19 21.73
C GLN A 172 9.12 -5.70 21.79
N VAL A 173 9.90 -5.30 22.80
CA VAL A 173 11.25 -5.82 23.02
C VAL A 173 11.22 -7.30 23.40
N GLU A 174 10.30 -7.73 24.27
CA GLU A 174 10.13 -9.14 24.62
C GLU A 174 9.72 -9.98 23.40
N GLU A 175 8.84 -9.46 22.55
CA GLU A 175 8.50 -10.12 21.28
C GLU A 175 9.73 -10.28 20.38
N MET A 176 10.52 -9.22 20.21
CA MET A 176 11.75 -9.27 19.40
C MET A 176 12.81 -10.20 20.00
N LEU A 177 12.90 -10.32 21.33
CA LEU A 177 13.79 -11.27 22.01
C LEU A 177 13.33 -12.72 21.79
N SER A 178 12.03 -12.99 21.98
CA SER A 178 11.47 -14.34 21.82
C SER A 178 11.56 -14.87 20.38
N THR A 179 11.50 -13.96 19.40
CA THR A 179 11.69 -14.27 17.97
C THR A 179 13.17 -14.27 17.55
N GLY A 180 14.08 -13.88 18.45
CA GLY A 180 15.53 -13.85 18.21
C GLY A 180 16.01 -12.71 17.30
N LEU A 181 15.17 -11.73 16.99
CA LEU A 181 15.55 -10.57 16.15
C LEU A 181 16.60 -9.68 16.83
N ILE A 182 16.58 -9.64 18.16
CA ILE A 182 17.50 -8.86 19.00
C ILE A 182 18.13 -9.73 20.08
N ARG A 183 19.23 -9.25 20.68
CA ARG A 183 19.84 -9.82 21.88
C ARG A 183 20.36 -8.74 22.83
N PRO A 184 20.52 -9.03 24.13
CA PRO A 184 21.17 -8.11 25.07
C PRO A 184 22.59 -7.76 24.60
N SER A 185 23.00 -6.50 24.81
CA SER A 185 24.31 -6.01 24.39
C SER A 185 24.98 -5.18 25.49
N THR A 186 26.31 -5.12 25.43
CA THR A 186 27.17 -4.24 26.25
C THR A 186 27.97 -3.26 25.40
N SER A 187 27.61 -3.10 24.12
CA SER A 187 28.26 -2.19 23.19
C SER A 187 28.28 -0.74 23.71
N PRO A 188 29.33 0.04 23.40
CA PRO A 188 29.33 1.48 23.67
C PRO A 188 28.36 2.28 22.77
N PHE A 189 27.83 1.67 21.70
CA PHE A 189 26.79 2.30 20.87
C PHE A 189 25.46 2.38 21.61
N SER A 190 24.69 3.43 21.35
CA SER A 190 23.41 3.68 22.00
C SER A 190 22.56 4.61 21.14
N SER A 191 21.54 4.05 20.51
CA SER A 191 20.50 4.79 19.79
C SER A 191 19.20 4.83 20.62
N PRO A 192 18.48 5.95 20.69
CA PRO A 192 17.29 6.05 21.52
C PRO A 192 16.07 5.49 20.77
N VAL A 193 15.15 4.89 21.53
CA VAL A 193 13.88 4.38 21.01
C VAL A 193 12.84 5.50 20.97
N LEU A 194 11.87 5.44 20.05
CA LEU A 194 10.68 6.29 20.10
C LEU A 194 9.44 5.49 19.67
N LEU A 195 8.30 5.87 20.24
CA LEU A 195 7.01 5.33 19.85
C LEU A 195 6.23 6.36 19.04
N VAL A 196 5.70 5.91 17.90
CA VAL A 196 4.81 6.72 17.07
C VAL A 196 3.45 6.03 16.99
N LYS A 197 2.38 6.78 17.24
CA LYS A 197 1.02 6.26 17.16
C LYS A 197 0.57 6.21 15.70
N LYS A 198 0.16 5.04 15.22
CA LYS A 198 -0.49 4.88 13.91
C LYS A 198 -1.89 5.49 13.93
N LYS A 199 -2.46 5.68 12.74
CA LYS A 199 -3.85 6.15 12.55
C LYS A 199 -4.88 5.23 13.21
N ASP A 200 -4.60 3.93 13.25
CA ASP A 200 -5.45 2.91 13.90
C ASP A 200 -5.33 2.88 15.43
N GLY A 201 -4.46 3.71 16.01
CA GLY A 201 -4.24 3.83 17.45
C GLY A 201 -3.16 2.91 18.02
N THR A 202 -2.58 2.00 17.23
CA THR A 202 -1.47 1.13 17.65
C THR A 202 -0.14 1.88 17.71
N TRP A 203 0.83 1.36 18.47
CA TRP A 203 2.16 1.94 18.59
C TRP A 203 3.16 1.29 17.64
N CYS A 204 3.98 2.10 16.99
CA CYS A 204 5.17 1.64 16.26
C CYS A 204 6.42 1.89 17.09
N PHE A 205 7.20 0.85 17.33
CA PHE A 205 8.56 0.95 17.83
C PHE A 205 9.52 1.38 16.72
N TYR A 206 10.26 2.47 16.95
CA TYR A 206 11.34 2.91 16.07
C TYR A 206 12.61 3.15 16.88
N THR A 207 13.76 2.81 16.31
CA THR A 207 15.07 3.22 16.81
C THR A 207 15.56 4.42 16.00
N ASP A 208 15.98 5.47 16.68
CA ASP A 208 16.47 6.69 16.06
C ASP A 208 17.94 6.57 15.64
N TYR A 209 18.16 6.00 14.46
CA TYR A 209 19.51 5.84 13.90
C TYR A 209 20.05 7.10 13.22
N ARG A 210 19.43 8.29 13.33
CA ARG A 210 19.90 9.48 12.62
C ARG A 210 21.37 9.79 12.88
N ALA A 211 21.83 9.65 14.13
CA ALA A 211 23.23 9.87 14.49
C ALA A 211 24.16 8.77 13.91
N LEU A 212 23.70 7.51 13.92
CA LEU A 212 24.41 6.40 13.29
C LEU A 212 24.49 6.57 11.77
N ASN A 213 23.41 6.94 11.10
CA ASN A 213 23.36 7.15 9.65
C ASN A 213 24.28 8.29 9.18
N VAL A 214 24.53 9.28 10.05
CA VAL A 214 25.53 10.34 9.78
C VAL A 214 26.95 9.78 9.85
N ALA A 215 27.21 8.85 10.76
CA ALA A 215 28.48 8.15 10.91
C ALA A 215 28.74 7.09 9.82
N THR A 216 27.69 6.51 9.25
CA THR A 216 27.76 5.48 8.22
C THR A 216 28.21 6.04 6.86
N VAL A 217 29.01 5.27 6.12
CA VAL A 217 29.35 5.53 4.71
C VAL A 217 28.13 5.22 3.85
N LYS A 218 27.66 6.20 3.08
CA LYS A 218 26.47 6.03 2.23
C LYS A 218 26.78 5.15 1.04
N ASP A 219 26.01 4.08 0.87
CA ASP A 219 25.95 3.35 -0.39
C ASP A 219 25.34 4.25 -1.48
N ARG A 220 25.93 4.21 -2.68
CA ARG A 220 25.50 5.00 -3.85
C ARG A 220 25.11 4.08 -5.00
N PHE A 221 24.44 2.98 -4.70
CA PHE A 221 23.81 2.16 -5.71
C PHE A 221 22.49 2.80 -6.18
N PRO A 222 22.27 2.99 -7.50
CA PRO A 222 21.03 3.56 -8.01
C PRO A 222 19.88 2.58 -7.80
N ILE A 223 18.83 3.03 -7.11
CA ILE A 223 17.56 2.32 -7.08
C ILE A 223 16.83 2.66 -8.38
N PRO A 224 16.34 1.67 -9.15
CA PRO A 224 15.66 1.91 -10.41
C PRO A 224 14.44 2.80 -10.19
N THR A 225 14.15 3.68 -11.16
CA THR A 225 12.96 4.52 -11.09
C THR A 225 11.70 3.70 -11.38
N VAL A 226 10.53 4.22 -11.02
CA VAL A 226 9.25 3.56 -11.32
C VAL A 226 9.08 3.37 -12.83
N ASP A 227 9.52 4.34 -13.65
CA ASP A 227 9.43 4.26 -15.10
C ASP A 227 10.36 3.18 -15.66
N ASP A 228 11.58 3.03 -15.10
CA ASP A 228 12.49 1.94 -15.47
C ASP A 228 11.86 0.58 -15.18
N MET A 229 11.31 0.41 -13.96
CA MET A 229 10.64 -0.84 -13.56
C MET A 229 9.42 -1.16 -14.42
N LEU A 230 8.61 -0.15 -14.79
CA LEU A 230 7.46 -0.35 -15.67
C LEU A 230 7.88 -0.64 -17.12
N GLY A 231 8.98 -0.06 -17.58
CA GLY A 231 9.56 -0.34 -18.88
C GLY A 231 9.98 -1.80 -19.03
N GLU A 232 10.59 -2.39 -17.99
CA GLU A 232 10.98 -3.81 -17.97
C GLU A 232 9.78 -4.77 -18.07
N LEU A 233 8.59 -4.31 -17.69
CA LEU A 233 7.36 -5.09 -17.74
C LEU A 233 6.69 -5.10 -19.13
N HIS A 234 7.22 -4.35 -20.10
CA HIS A 234 6.64 -4.25 -21.43
C HIS A 234 6.54 -5.62 -22.13
N GLY A 235 5.38 -5.89 -22.74
CA GLY A 235 5.11 -7.15 -23.43
C GLY A 235 4.67 -8.31 -22.53
N SER A 236 4.68 -8.14 -21.21
CA SER A 236 4.13 -9.13 -20.27
C SER A 236 2.60 -9.07 -20.26
N ALA A 237 1.96 -10.24 -20.31
CA ALA A 237 0.50 -10.37 -20.28
C ALA A 237 -0.07 -10.64 -18.88
N TYR A 238 0.77 -11.14 -17.95
CA TYR A 238 0.38 -11.52 -16.59
C TYR A 238 1.34 -10.89 -15.59
N PHE A 239 0.78 -10.37 -14.49
CA PHE A 239 1.53 -9.74 -13.41
C PHE A 239 1.22 -10.43 -12.09
N THR A 240 2.23 -10.58 -11.24
CA THR A 240 2.06 -11.06 -9.87
C THR A 240 2.78 -10.10 -8.95
N LYS A 241 2.14 -9.75 -7.83
CA LYS A 241 2.70 -8.89 -6.80
C LYS A 241 2.86 -9.70 -5.52
N LEU A 242 4.08 -9.71 -4.98
CA LEU A 242 4.40 -10.31 -3.69
C LEU A 242 4.93 -9.21 -2.77
N ASP A 243 4.51 -9.24 -1.51
CA ASP A 243 4.99 -8.32 -0.47
C ASP A 243 5.65 -9.12 0.65
N LEU A 244 6.85 -8.71 1.05
CA LEU A 244 7.61 -9.43 2.08
C LEU A 244 7.23 -8.92 3.46
N ARG A 245 6.78 -9.83 4.34
CA ARG A 245 6.52 -9.52 5.74
C ARG A 245 7.79 -9.02 6.43
N ALA A 246 7.76 -7.77 6.89
CA ALA A 246 8.90 -7.13 7.57
C ALA A 246 10.23 -7.33 6.81
N GLY A 247 10.25 -7.02 5.50
CA GLY A 247 11.37 -7.36 4.60
C GLY A 247 12.77 -7.03 5.13
N TYR A 248 12.95 -5.91 5.84
CA TYR A 248 14.23 -5.55 6.46
C TYR A 248 14.69 -6.58 7.52
N HIS A 249 13.78 -7.06 8.36
CA HIS A 249 14.09 -8.06 9.39
C HIS A 249 14.48 -9.43 8.79
N GLN A 250 14.30 -9.64 7.48
CA GLN A 250 14.76 -10.86 6.79
C GLN A 250 16.21 -10.76 6.28
N ILE A 251 16.84 -9.60 6.44
CA ILE A 251 18.24 -9.34 6.07
C ILE A 251 19.09 -9.46 7.34
N ARG A 252 19.98 -10.44 7.40
CA ARG A 252 20.91 -10.62 8.53
C ARG A 252 21.94 -9.51 8.55
N ILE A 253 22.33 -9.08 9.75
CA ILE A 253 23.52 -8.25 9.96
C ILE A 253 24.69 -9.18 10.27
N THR A 254 25.89 -8.83 9.80
CA THR A 254 27.11 -9.54 10.20
C THR A 254 27.34 -9.42 11.71
N GLU A 255 27.88 -10.47 12.34
CA GLU A 255 28.17 -10.45 13.79
C GLU A 255 29.13 -9.31 14.18
N GLU A 256 30.04 -8.94 13.27
CA GLU A 256 30.98 -7.83 13.45
C GLU A 256 30.28 -6.46 13.54
N ASP A 257 29.09 -6.31 12.95
CA ASP A 257 28.40 -5.02 12.85
C ASP A 257 27.13 -4.93 13.71
N ALA A 258 26.62 -6.04 14.24
CA ALA A 258 25.42 -6.07 15.08
C ALA A 258 25.50 -5.06 16.24
N HIS A 259 26.66 -4.96 16.90
CA HIS A 259 26.93 -4.06 18.02
C HIS A 259 26.73 -2.57 17.71
N LYS A 260 26.73 -2.16 16.42
CA LYS A 260 26.50 -0.77 15.99
C LYS A 260 25.01 -0.40 16.03
N THR A 261 24.12 -1.40 15.96
CA THR A 261 22.66 -1.23 16.00
C THR A 261 22.09 -1.18 17.41
N VAL A 262 22.94 -1.01 18.44
CA VAL A 262 22.45 -0.99 19.80
C VAL A 262 21.46 0.14 20.03
N PHE A 263 20.32 -0.21 20.60
CA PHE A 263 19.37 0.72 21.16
C PHE A 263 19.29 0.56 22.68
N ARG A 264 18.92 1.65 23.35
CA ARG A 264 18.79 1.70 24.79
C ARG A 264 17.34 1.92 25.20
N MET A 265 16.91 1.14 26.17
CA MET A 265 15.69 1.36 26.92
C MET A 265 16.00 1.52 28.42
N HIS A 266 14.98 1.67 29.25
CA HIS A 266 15.19 1.97 30.67
C HIS A 266 15.81 0.81 31.46
N ASN A 267 15.72 -0.44 30.98
CA ASN A 267 16.24 -1.63 31.67
C ASN A 267 17.55 -2.17 31.09
N GLY A 268 18.06 -1.64 29.97
CA GLY A 268 19.24 -2.21 29.32
C GLY A 268 19.50 -1.74 27.89
N HIS A 269 20.49 -2.39 27.27
CA HIS A 269 20.88 -2.21 25.87
C HIS A 269 20.66 -3.51 25.11
N TYR A 270 20.20 -3.38 23.87
CA TYR A 270 19.92 -4.50 22.98
C TYR A 270 20.41 -4.17 21.57
N GLU A 271 20.94 -5.15 20.85
CA GLU A 271 21.36 -5.04 19.45
C GLU A 271 20.49 -5.89 18.55
N TYR A 272 20.32 -5.45 17.31
CA TYR A 272 19.65 -6.21 16.26
C TYR A 272 20.60 -7.19 15.58
N LEU A 273 20.11 -8.40 15.29
CA LEU A 273 20.79 -9.42 14.48
C LEU A 273 20.33 -9.39 13.01
N VAL A 274 19.36 -8.54 12.72
CA VAL A 274 18.74 -8.32 11.41
C VAL A 274 18.67 -6.83 11.13
N MET A 275 18.51 -6.41 9.88
CA MET A 275 18.44 -4.99 9.54
C MET A 275 17.20 -4.34 10.19
N PRO A 276 17.37 -3.39 11.12
CA PRO A 276 16.25 -2.70 11.74
C PRO A 276 15.71 -1.60 10.82
N PHE A 277 14.47 -1.17 11.07
CA PHE A 277 13.94 0.03 10.43
C PHE A 277 14.73 1.28 10.84
N GLY A 278 14.99 2.16 9.87
CA GLY A 278 15.59 3.48 10.09
C GLY A 278 17.10 3.55 9.89
N LEU A 279 17.76 2.42 9.60
CA LEU A 279 19.17 2.34 9.19
C LEU A 279 19.32 2.53 7.67
#